data_AF-A0A936N311-F1
#
_entry.id   AF-A0A936N311-F1
#
_cell.length_a   1.000
_cell.length_b   1.000
_cell.length_c   1.000
_cell.angle_alpha   90.00
_cell.angle_beta   90.00
_cell.angle_gamma   90.00
#
_symmetry.space_group_name_H-M   'P 1'
#
loop_
_entity.id
_entity.type
_entity.pdbx_description
1 polymer ?
#
loop_
_entity_poly.entity_id
_entity_poly.type
_entity_poly.pdbx_seq_one_letter_code
_entity_poly.pdbx_strand_id
1 'polypeptide(L)'
;MFEHRSEPLASRGRFLRRQLRYVAWAAVFVGLSLAVGTWGYAGLGGLGPVDALLNAAMILSGMGPVDPMRTNAAKLFAAVYAVYSGVALLTTVAVLLAPVVHRMLHALHLGDEDRE
;
A
#
# COMPACT_ATOMS: atom_id res chain seq x y z
N MET A 1 12.89 13.88 4.88
CA MET A 1 12.72 15.34 4.94
C MET A 1 12.49 15.83 3.53
N PHE A 2 11.37 16.52 3.31
CA PHE A 2 11.03 17.12 2.02
C PHE A 2 11.81 18.43 1.86
N GLU A 3 12.20 18.75 0.62
CA GLU A 3 13.01 19.94 0.27
C GLU A 3 12.22 21.23 0.57
N HIS A 4 12.91 22.26 1.04
CA HIS A 4 12.32 23.59 1.23
C HIS A 4 11.97 24.21 -0.13
N ARG A 5 11.01 25.15 -0.15
CA ARG A 5 10.50 25.80 -1.38
C ARG A 5 11.61 26.39 -2.26
N SER A 6 12.70 26.87 -1.65
CA SER A 6 13.82 27.56 -2.29
C SER A 6 15.01 26.67 -2.70
N GLU A 7 14.92 25.34 -2.53
CA GLU A 7 16.00 24.44 -2.95
C GLU A 7 15.80 23.92 -4.38
N PRO A 8 16.86 23.84 -5.20
CA PRO A 8 16.78 23.26 -6.54
C PRO A 8 16.34 21.80 -6.46
N LEU A 9 15.52 21.38 -7.43
CA LEU A 9 14.96 20.01 -7.49
C LEU A 9 16.02 18.94 -7.20
N ALA A 10 15.72 18.01 -6.29
CA ALA A 10 16.62 16.91 -5.93
C ALA A 10 17.23 16.26 -7.19
N SER A 11 18.57 16.13 -7.20
CA SER A 11 19.28 15.32 -8.19
C SER A 11 18.61 13.95 -8.34
N ARG A 12 18.53 13.46 -9.58
CA ARG A 12 17.78 12.23 -9.93
C ARG A 12 18.10 11.05 -9.00
N GLY A 13 19.36 10.91 -8.56
CA GLY A 13 19.79 9.86 -7.63
C GLY A 13 19.24 9.98 -6.20
N ARG A 14 19.16 11.19 -5.62
CA ARG A 14 18.58 11.38 -4.28
C ARG A 14 17.08 11.10 -4.28
N PHE A 15 16.39 11.51 -5.35
CA PHE A 15 14.98 11.22 -5.54
C PHE A 15 14.73 9.71 -5.68
N LEU A 16 15.52 9.00 -6.49
CA LEU A 16 15.40 7.55 -6.63
C LEU A 16 15.58 6.83 -5.30
N ARG A 17 16.59 7.20 -4.52
CA ARG A 17 16.82 6.64 -3.18
C ARG A 17 15.65 6.91 -2.23
N ARG A 18 15.05 8.10 -2.31
CA ARG A 18 13.83 8.43 -1.56
C ARG A 18 12.69 7.50 -1.98
N GLN A 19 12.41 7.40 -3.28
CA GLN A 19 11.35 6.55 -3.81
C GLN A 19 11.53 5.08 -3.39
N LEU A 20 12.74 4.53 -3.53
CA LEU A 20 13.06 3.16 -3.11
C LEU A 20 12.77 2.91 -1.64
N ARG A 21 13.04 3.88 -0.76
CA ARG A 21 12.69 3.76 0.66
C ARG A 21 11.18 3.75 0.90
N TYR A 22 10.40 4.58 0.20
CA TYR A 22 8.94 4.56 0.29
C TYR A 22 8.37 3.22 -0.24
N VAL A 23 8.93 2.71 -1.34
CA VAL A 23 8.58 1.38 -1.88
C VAL A 23 8.90 0.27 -0.88
N ALA A 24 10.07 0.31 -0.24
CA ALA A 24 10.44 -0.67 0.78
C ALA A 24 9.48 -0.65 1.97
N TRP A 25 9.12 0.53 2.49
CA TRP A 25 8.14 0.66 3.56
C TRP A 25 6.75 0.15 3.16
N ALA A 26 6.30 0.49 1.94
CA ALA A 26 5.06 -0.02 1.38
C ALA A 26 5.06 -1.55 1.25
N ALA A 27 6.16 -2.13 0.78
CA ALA A 27 6.31 -3.59 0.66
C ALA A 27 6.27 -4.30 2.02
N VAL A 28 6.92 -3.73 3.05
CA VAL A 28 6.85 -4.26 4.42
C VAL A 28 5.42 -4.18 4.95
N PHE A 29 4.74 -3.05 4.77
CA PHE A 29 3.35 -2.88 5.21
C PHE A 29 2.42 -3.90 4.53
N VAL A 30 2.48 -4.01 3.20
CA VAL A 30 1.70 -5.00 2.43
C VAL A 30 2.03 -6.42 2.87
N GLY A 31 3.31 -6.75 3.10
CA GLY A 31 3.75 -8.07 3.57
C GLY A 31 3.16 -8.43 4.94
N LEU A 32 3.12 -7.48 5.87
CA LEU A 32 2.48 -7.68 7.18
C LEU A 32 0.96 -7.87 7.04
N SER A 33 0.30 -7.07 6.20
CA SER A 33 -1.13 -7.20 5.91
C SER A 33 -1.46 -8.58 5.34
N LEU A 34 -0.67 -9.05 4.37
CA LEU A 34 -0.81 -10.38 3.78
C LEU A 34 -0.57 -11.48 4.82
N ALA A 35 0.41 -11.35 5.70
CA ALA A 35 0.68 -12.33 6.74
C ALA A 35 -0.51 -12.47 7.71
N VAL A 36 -1.10 -11.36 8.13
CA VAL A 36 -2.31 -11.35 8.98
C VAL A 36 -3.48 -11.98 8.26
N GLY A 37 -3.72 -11.61 7.00
CA GLY A 37 -4.76 -12.20 6.15
C GLY A 37 -4.60 -13.71 6.01
N THR A 38 -3.39 -14.15 5.62
CA THR A 38 -3.04 -15.56 5.39
C THR A 38 -3.25 -16.37 6.66
N TRP A 39 -2.81 -15.87 7.82
CA TRP A 39 -2.98 -16.57 9.09
C TRP A 39 -4.47 -16.73 9.46
N GLY A 40 -5.28 -15.68 9.29
CA GLY A 40 -6.70 -15.76 9.57
C GLY A 40 -7.47 -16.66 8.60
N TYR A 41 -7.13 -16.65 7.31
CA TYR A 41 -7.74 -17.58 6.34
C TYR A 41 -7.32 -19.03 6.56
N ALA A 42 -6.07 -19.28 6.96
CA ALA A 42 -5.63 -20.62 7.31
C ALA A 42 -6.32 -21.13 8.58
N GLY A 43 -6.39 -20.30 9.64
CA GLY A 43 -6.94 -20.69 10.94
C GLY A 43 -8.47 -20.73 10.99
N LEU A 44 -9.14 -19.67 10.52
CA LEU A 44 -10.60 -19.52 10.61
C LEU A 44 -11.33 -20.07 9.38
N GLY A 45 -10.68 -19.97 8.21
CA GLY A 45 -11.19 -20.50 6.95
C GLY A 45 -10.85 -21.97 6.69
N GLY A 46 -9.87 -22.53 7.42
CA GLY A 46 -9.40 -23.90 7.22
C GLY A 46 -8.71 -24.12 5.87
N LEU A 47 -8.18 -23.06 5.26
CA LEU A 47 -7.51 -23.11 3.96
C LEU A 47 -6.04 -23.54 4.11
N GLY A 48 -5.51 -24.20 3.08
CA GLY A 48 -4.07 -24.45 2.99
C GLY A 48 -3.27 -23.14 2.90
N PRO A 49 -1.97 -23.12 3.21
CA PRO A 49 -1.18 -21.88 3.27
C PRO A 49 -1.18 -21.07 1.97
N VAL A 50 -1.14 -21.74 0.82
CA VAL A 50 -1.14 -21.10 -0.51
C VAL A 50 -2.51 -20.50 -0.81
N ASP A 51 -3.59 -21.24 -0.56
CA ASP A 51 -4.96 -20.78 -0.78
C ASP A 51 -5.31 -19.63 0.18
N ALA A 52 -4.86 -19.72 1.43
CA ALA A 52 -5.01 -18.66 2.42
C ALA A 52 -4.29 -17.37 1.99
N LEU A 53 -3.07 -17.48 1.45
CA LEU A 53 -2.34 -16.35 0.90
C LEU A 53 -3.05 -15.76 -0.33
N LEU A 54 -3.53 -16.61 -1.23
CA LEU A 54 -4.29 -16.19 -2.41
C LEU A 54 -5.53 -15.39 -2.02
N ASN A 55 -6.33 -15.90 -1.07
CA ASN A 55 -7.53 -15.20 -0.59
C ASN A 55 -7.18 -13.88 0.11
N ALA A 56 -6.12 -13.88 0.93
CA ALA A 56 -5.63 -12.66 1.58
C ALA A 56 -5.19 -11.60 0.55
N ALA A 57 -4.49 -12.01 -0.50
CA ALA A 57 -4.02 -11.13 -1.57
C ALA A 57 -5.17 -10.57 -2.42
N MET A 58 -6.13 -11.43 -2.76
CA MET A 58 -7.32 -11.01 -3.51
C MET A 58 -8.08 -9.92 -2.77
N ILE A 59 -8.40 -10.13 -1.48
CA ILE A 59 -9.04 -9.09 -0.66
C ILE A 59 -8.16 -7.84 -0.51
N LEU A 60 -6.86 -8.00 -0.27
CA LEU A 60 -5.96 -6.85 -0.12
C LEU A 60 -5.88 -5.99 -1.39
N SER A 61 -6.04 -6.61 -2.56
CA SER A 61 -6.09 -5.94 -3.86
C SER A 61 -7.47 -5.37 -4.23
N GLY A 62 -8.48 -5.56 -3.37
CA GLY A 62 -9.86 -5.08 -3.59
C GLY A 62 -10.77 -6.06 -4.34
N MET A 63 -10.29 -7.26 -4.65
CA MET A 63 -11.09 -8.34 -5.21
C MET A 63 -11.69 -9.21 -4.09
N GLY A 64 -12.76 -9.96 -4.38
CA GLY A 64 -13.34 -10.88 -3.40
C GLY A 64 -12.45 -12.09 -3.12
N PRO A 65 -12.71 -12.85 -2.04
CA PRO A 65 -12.05 -14.13 -1.79
C PRO A 65 -12.40 -15.13 -2.91
N VAL A 66 -11.45 -15.98 -3.26
CA VAL A 66 -11.62 -17.05 -4.26
C VAL A 66 -12.41 -18.20 -3.67
N ASP A 67 -12.12 -18.54 -2.41
CA ASP A 67 -12.70 -19.68 -1.73
C ASP A 67 -13.94 -19.30 -0.90
N PRO A 68 -14.96 -20.16 -0.85
CA PRO A 68 -16.18 -19.89 -0.10
C PRO A 68 -15.93 -19.96 1.42
N MET A 69 -16.34 -18.91 2.12
CA MET A 69 -16.31 -18.85 3.59
C MET A 69 -17.47 -19.63 4.20
N ARG A 70 -17.19 -20.86 4.65
CA ARG A 70 -18.20 -21.82 5.12
C ARG A 70 -18.70 -21.56 6.55
N THR A 71 -17.85 -21.00 7.41
CA THR A 71 -18.18 -20.77 8.83
C THR A 71 -18.51 -19.29 9.10
N ASN A 72 -19.31 -19.03 10.13
CA ASN A 72 -19.61 -17.66 10.55
C ASN A 72 -18.35 -16.90 11.00
N ALA A 73 -17.41 -17.60 11.65
CA ALA A 73 -16.13 -17.03 12.05
C ALA A 73 -15.29 -16.59 10.83
N ALA A 74 -15.21 -17.42 9.78
CA ALA A 74 -14.49 -17.09 8.56
C ALA A 74 -15.13 -15.90 7.82
N LYS A 75 -16.47 -15.84 7.76
CA LYS A 75 -17.21 -14.71 7.16
C LYS A 75 -16.93 -13.41 7.91
N LEU A 76 -16.99 -13.43 9.24
CA LEU A 76 -16.72 -12.25 10.06
C LEU A 76 -15.28 -11.77 9.89
N PHE A 77 -14.32 -12.70 9.89
CA PHE A 77 -12.92 -12.39 9.60
C PHE A 77 -12.76 -11.75 8.23
N ALA A 78 -13.30 -12.37 7.18
CA ALA A 78 -13.22 -11.85 5.82
C ALA A 78 -13.82 -10.44 5.70
N ALA A 79 -14.94 -10.17 6.38
CA ALA A 79 -15.57 -8.85 6.39
C ALA A 79 -14.67 -7.78 7.03
N VAL A 80 -14.12 -8.06 8.22
CA VAL A 80 -13.22 -7.13 8.92
C VAL A 80 -11.93 -6.93 8.12
N TYR A 81 -11.35 -8.02 7.61
CA TYR A 81 -10.14 -7.98 6.81
C TYR A 81 -10.35 -7.22 5.50
N ALA A 82 -11.53 -7.28 4.88
CA ALA A 82 -11.85 -6.51 3.68
C ALA A 82 -11.93 -5.00 3.93
N VAL A 83 -12.56 -4.56 5.02
CA VAL A 83 -12.61 -3.13 5.38
C VAL A 83 -11.20 -2.60 5.66
N TYR A 84 -10.42 -3.35 6.44
CA TYR A 84 -9.00 -3.03 6.68
C TYR A 84 -8.21 -2.95 5.38
N SER A 85 -8.38 -3.95 4.50
CA SER A 85 -7.67 -4.07 3.23
C SER A 85 -7.95 -2.89 2.30
N GLY A 86 -9.19 -2.40 2.25
CA GLY A 86 -9.54 -1.20 1.48
C GLY A 86 -8.72 0.02 1.94
N VAL A 87 -8.63 0.25 3.25
CA VAL A 87 -7.81 1.34 3.81
C VAL A 87 -6.31 1.11 3.57
N ALA A 88 -5.85 -0.13 3.72
CA ALA A 88 -4.46 -0.51 3.50
C ALA A 88 -4.01 -0.30 2.05
N LEU A 89 -4.84 -0.66 1.07
CA LEU A 89 -4.59 -0.45 -0.35
C LEU A 89 -4.46 1.04 -0.67
N LEU A 90 -5.44 1.84 -0.25
CA LEU A 90 -5.42 3.29 -0.48
C LEU A 90 -4.22 3.96 0.19
N THR A 91 -3.88 3.54 1.40
CA THR A 91 -2.71 4.03 2.13
C THR A 91 -1.41 3.68 1.40
N THR A 92 -1.29 2.45 0.90
CA THR A 92 -0.11 2.00 0.13
C THR A 92 0.06 2.86 -1.13
N VAL A 93 -1.02 3.09 -1.88
CA VAL A 93 -1.00 3.96 -3.07
C VAL A 93 -0.60 5.38 -2.70
N ALA A 94 -1.18 5.96 -1.64
CA ALA A 94 -0.86 7.31 -1.19
C ALA A 94 0.61 7.45 -0.79
N VAL A 95 1.17 6.49 -0.05
CA VAL A 95 2.58 6.48 0.38
C VAL A 95 3.53 6.39 -0.83
N LEU A 96 3.19 5.58 -1.83
CA LEU A 96 3.99 5.44 -3.05
C LEU A 96 3.97 6.71 -3.91
N LEU A 97 2.80 7.34 -4.02
CA LEU A 97 2.59 8.54 -4.85
C LEU A 97 3.04 9.84 -4.17
N ALA A 98 3.04 9.93 -2.84
CA ALA A 98 3.43 11.11 -2.08
C ALA A 98 4.73 11.80 -2.57
N PRO A 99 5.88 11.09 -2.73
CA PRO A 99 7.11 11.71 -3.21
C PRO A 99 7.03 12.22 -4.67
N VAL A 100 6.21 11.59 -5.52
CA VAL A 100 6.00 11.98 -6.92
C VAL A 100 5.14 13.23 -6.98
N VAL A 101 3.99 13.22 -6.32
CA VAL A 101 3.07 14.36 -6.24
C VAL A 101 3.78 15.56 -5.62
N HIS A 102 4.51 15.37 -4.53
CA HIS A 102 5.31 16.43 -3.93
C HIS A 102 6.36 17.00 -4.89
N ARG A 103 7.00 16.16 -5.71
CA ARG A 103 7.98 16.64 -6.72
C ARG A 103 7.30 17.42 -7.84
N MET A 104 6.13 16.97 -8.30
CA MET A 104 5.36 17.66 -9.35
C MET A 104 4.89 19.04 -8.88
N LEU A 105 4.34 19.13 -7.66
CA LEU A 105 3.88 20.39 -7.08
C LEU A 105 5.05 21.37 -6.84
N HIS A 106 6.20 20.87 -6.39
CA HIS A 106 7.39 21.69 -6.21
C HIS A 106 7.93 22.20 -7.55
N ALA A 107 7.99 21.35 -8.57
CA ALA A 107 8.41 21.75 -9.91
C ALA A 107 7.48 22.78 -10.57
N LEU A 108 6.17 22.71 -10.30
CA LEU A 108 5.21 23.71 -10.79
C LEU A 108 5.44 25.08 -10.14
N HIS A 109 5.61 25.14 -8.82
CA HIS A 109 5.84 26.39 -8.11
C HIS A 109 7.15 27.08 -8.53
N LEU A 110 8.23 26.32 -8.74
CA LEU A 110 9.50 26.88 -9.24
C LEU A 110 9.34 27.50 -10.64
N GLY A 111 8.48 26.94 -11.49
CA GLY A 111 8.21 27.49 -12.82
C GLY A 111 7.37 28.78 -12.82
N ASP A 112 6.69 29.08 -11.71
CA ASP A 112 5.95 30.33 -11.53
C ASP A 112 6.86 31.44 -10.97
N GLU A 113 7.80 31.12 -10.06
CA GLU A 113 8.78 32.08 -9.52
C GLU A 113 9.81 32.55 -10.56
N ASP A 114 10.16 31.72 -11.57
CA ASP A 114 11.05 32.10 -12.68
C ASP A 114 10.38 33.02 -13.73
N ARG A 115 9.06 33.26 -13.62
CA ARG A 115 8.27 34.06 -14.57
C ARG A 115 7.90 35.47 -14.07
N GLU A 116 8.29 35.83 -12.86
CA GLU A 116 8.18 37.18 -12.27
C GLU A 116 9.54 37.89 -12.24
#